data_AF-A0A3S5A900-F1
#
_entry.id   AF-A0A3S5A900-F1
#
_cell.length_a   1.000
_cell.length_b   1.000
_cell.length_c   1.000
_cell.angle_alpha   90.00
_cell.angle_beta   90.00
_cell.angle_gamma   90.00
#
_symmetry.space_group_name_H-M   'P 1'
#
loop_
_entity.id
_entity.type
_entity.pdbx_description
1 polymer ?
#
loop_
_entity_poly.entity_id
_entity_poly.type
_entity_poly.pdbx_seq_one_letter_code
_entity_poly.pdbx_strand_id
1 'polypeptide(L)'
;MPYILQFAPFLTQIMSFLGVNSMQEIDVASMLESYLPVVRKITEQFKDPSKTTFVCVCIPEFLSMYETERLVQELTAQEIDVHNIIINQLLFPKPILDAEGNPIPEHIDDEPRSSCRMCLARERIQTKYLGQILELYEDMHVMQLPLLEEEVRGFDQVRNFSEHLMKPFRR
;
A
#
# COMPACT_ATOMS: atom_id res chain seq x y z
N MET A 1 18.93 -16.80 28.59
CA MET A 1 18.13 -15.67 29.13
C MET A 1 18.69 -15.16 30.48
N PRO A 2 19.93 -14.61 30.59
CA PRO A 2 20.46 -14.16 31.89
C PRO A 2 20.52 -12.62 32.08
N TYR A 3 20.21 -11.81 31.07
CA TYR A 3 20.45 -10.36 31.10
C TYR A 3 19.35 -9.52 31.78
N ILE A 4 18.19 -10.10 32.10
CA ILE A 4 17.05 -9.36 32.70
C ILE A 4 17.20 -9.20 34.22
N LEU A 5 17.95 -10.08 34.90
CA LEU A 5 18.11 -10.05 36.36
C LEU A 5 19.05 -8.95 36.89
N GLN A 6 19.85 -8.31 36.02
CA GLN A 6 20.84 -7.32 36.45
C GLN A 6 20.27 -5.89 36.55
N PHE A 7 19.16 -5.62 35.88
CA PHE A 7 18.50 -4.30 35.86
C PHE A 7 17.48 -4.09 36.99
N ALA A 8 17.04 -5.17 37.65
CA ALA A 8 16.06 -5.12 38.74
C ALA A 8 16.43 -4.17 39.90
N PRO A 9 17.67 -4.15 40.44
CA PRO A 9 18.03 -3.27 41.56
C PRO A 9 18.16 -1.79 41.18
N PHE A 10 18.47 -1.48 39.91
CA PHE A 10 18.56 -0.10 39.43
C PHE A 10 17.16 0.50 39.17
N LEU A 11 16.24 -0.33 38.66
CA LEU A 11 14.85 0.05 38.45
C LEU A 11 14.15 0.41 39.76
N THR A 12 14.41 -0.35 40.84
CA THR A 12 13.83 -0.10 42.17
C THR A 12 14.31 1.21 42.77
N GLN A 13 15.55 1.64 42.52
CA GLN A 13 16.08 2.91 43.01
C GLN A 13 15.47 4.13 42.29
N ILE A 14 15.28 4.03 40.96
CA ILE A 14 14.65 5.11 40.18
C ILE A 14 13.16 5.25 40.54
N MET A 15 12.45 4.14 40.70
CA MET A 15 11.04 4.12 41.12
C MET A 15 10.83 4.77 42.50
N SER A 16 11.75 4.49 43.43
CA SER A 16 11.75 5.11 44.77
C SER A 16 12.02 6.61 44.74
N PHE A 17 12.89 7.08 43.83
CA PHE A 17 13.20 8.50 43.65
C PHE A 17 12.06 9.30 42.98
N LEU A 18 11.25 8.64 42.14
CA LEU A 18 10.04 9.23 41.53
C LEU A 18 8.83 9.26 42.48
N GLY A 19 8.98 8.84 43.74
CA GLY A 19 7.90 8.89 44.74
C GLY A 19 6.78 7.88 44.48
N VAL A 20 7.02 6.87 43.63
CA VAL A 20 6.09 5.79 43.35
C VAL A 20 6.17 4.79 44.51
N ASN A 21 5.44 5.09 45.58
CA ASN A 21 5.17 4.11 46.62
C ASN A 21 4.49 2.90 45.95
N SER A 22 4.85 1.72 46.46
CA SER A 22 4.58 0.34 46.00
C SER A 22 3.12 -0.08 45.76
N MET A 23 2.19 0.86 45.59
CA MET A 23 0.77 0.64 45.28
C MET A 23 0.44 0.75 43.78
N GLN A 24 1.34 1.30 42.95
CA GLN A 24 1.11 1.48 41.51
C GLN A 24 1.69 0.36 40.63
N GLU A 25 2.66 -0.44 41.13
CA GLU A 25 3.24 -1.56 40.37
C GLU A 25 2.26 -2.72 40.13
N ILE A 26 1.29 -2.93 41.03
CA ILE A 26 0.31 -4.01 40.93
C ILE A 26 -0.68 -3.78 39.77
N ASP A 27 -0.99 -2.51 39.47
CA ASP A 27 -1.97 -2.14 38.44
C ASP A 27 -1.37 -2.30 37.01
N VAL A 28 -0.12 -1.86 36.80
CA VAL A 28 0.56 -2.03 35.49
C VAL A 28 0.94 -3.47 35.21
N ALA A 29 1.38 -4.24 36.21
CA ALA A 29 1.75 -5.64 36.02
C ALA A 29 0.52 -6.50 35.65
N SER A 30 -0.59 -6.33 36.38
CA SER A 30 -1.83 -7.05 36.11
C SER A 30 -2.45 -6.64 34.77
N MET A 31 -2.38 -5.35 34.40
CA MET A 31 -2.73 -4.88 33.08
C MET A 31 -1.90 -5.59 32.01
N LEU A 32 -0.56 -5.59 32.10
CA LEU A 32 0.30 -6.25 31.11
C LEU A 32 -0.01 -7.74 30.96
N GLU A 33 -0.24 -8.47 32.06
CA GLU A 33 -0.63 -9.88 32.03
C GLU A 33 -1.95 -10.13 31.28
N SER A 34 -2.89 -9.18 31.34
CA SER A 34 -4.16 -9.30 30.62
C SER A 34 -4.07 -8.96 29.12
N TYR A 35 -3.21 -8.02 28.71
CA TYR A 35 -3.09 -7.60 27.30
C TYR A 35 -2.11 -8.42 26.48
N LEU A 36 -1.02 -8.93 27.09
CA LEU A 36 -0.02 -9.73 26.39
C LEU A 36 -0.61 -10.93 25.63
N PRO A 37 -1.56 -11.72 26.19
CA PRO A 37 -2.21 -12.81 25.45
C PRO A 37 -2.99 -12.34 24.23
N VAL A 38 -3.65 -11.17 24.33
CA VAL A 38 -4.43 -10.58 23.23
C VAL A 38 -3.50 -10.15 22.11
N VAL A 39 -2.40 -9.47 22.44
CA VAL A 39 -1.38 -9.03 21.46
C VAL A 39 -0.79 -10.24 20.74
N ARG A 40 -0.39 -11.29 21.48
CA ARG A 40 0.14 -12.52 20.87
C ARG A 40 -0.84 -13.15 19.88
N LYS A 41 -2.11 -13.25 20.27
CA LYS A 41 -3.17 -13.79 19.40
C LYS A 41 -3.36 -12.95 18.13
N ILE A 42 -3.28 -11.63 18.23
CA ILE A 42 -3.36 -10.73 17.06
C ILE A 42 -2.14 -10.93 16.17
N THR A 43 -0.93 -11.01 16.73
CA THR A 43 0.30 -11.26 15.98
C THR A 43 0.24 -12.59 15.24
N GLU A 44 -0.23 -13.66 15.88
CA GLU A 44 -0.44 -14.97 15.23
C GLU A 44 -1.43 -14.88 14.07
N GLN A 45 -2.50 -14.08 14.18
CA GLN A 45 -3.47 -13.88 13.11
C GLN A 45 -2.94 -13.03 11.95
N PHE A 46 -2.12 -12.03 12.24
CA PHE A 46 -1.49 -11.20 11.19
C PHE A 46 -0.46 -11.97 10.37
N LYS A 47 0.19 -12.97 10.98
CA LYS A 47 1.13 -13.86 10.32
C LYS A 47 0.47 -15.03 9.57
N ASP A 48 -0.84 -15.19 9.65
CA ASP A 48 -1.58 -16.26 8.97
C ASP A 48 -2.08 -15.78 7.59
N PRO A 49 -1.46 -16.21 6.46
CA PRO A 49 -1.82 -15.76 5.11
C PRO A 49 -3.24 -16.18 4.71
N SER A 50 -3.83 -17.18 5.38
CA SER A 50 -5.20 -17.61 5.10
C SER A 50 -6.26 -16.68 5.70
N LYS A 51 -5.86 -15.78 6.62
CA LYS A 51 -6.75 -14.87 7.33
C LYS A 51 -6.44 -13.40 7.07
N THR A 52 -5.17 -13.05 6.96
CA THR A 52 -4.71 -11.67 6.82
C THR A 52 -3.82 -11.56 5.59
N THR A 53 -4.12 -10.60 4.73
CA THR A 53 -3.28 -10.20 3.60
C THR A 53 -3.22 -8.67 3.53
N PHE A 54 -2.09 -8.13 3.09
CA PHE A 54 -1.91 -6.71 2.87
C PHE A 54 -2.05 -6.38 1.38
N VAL A 55 -2.76 -5.29 1.08
CA VAL A 55 -2.90 -4.75 -0.28
C VAL A 55 -2.20 -3.40 -0.34
N CYS A 56 -1.08 -3.32 -1.06
CA CYS A 56 -0.38 -2.05 -1.25
C CYS A 56 -1.10 -1.20 -2.30
N VAL A 57 -1.08 0.12 -2.13
CA VAL A 57 -1.57 1.08 -3.13
C VAL A 57 -0.48 2.08 -3.43
N CYS A 58 -0.17 2.26 -4.71
CA CYS A 58 0.86 3.19 -5.16
C CYS A 58 0.46 3.91 -6.45
N ILE A 59 1.22 4.94 -6.82
CA ILE A 59 1.12 5.60 -8.12
C ILE A 59 2.43 5.35 -8.90
N PRO A 60 2.40 5.36 -10.24
CA PRO A 60 3.57 5.07 -11.08
C PRO A 60 4.54 6.27 -11.14
N GLU A 61 5.11 6.62 -10.00
CA GLU A 61 6.08 7.70 -9.79
C GLU A 61 7.20 7.20 -8.86
N PHE A 62 8.41 7.75 -9.00
CA PHE A 62 9.60 7.26 -8.30
C PHE A 62 9.44 7.17 -6.78
N LEU A 63 8.98 8.25 -6.13
CA LEU A 63 8.85 8.28 -4.67
C LEU A 63 7.80 7.28 -4.18
N SER A 64 6.68 7.16 -4.88
CA SER A 64 5.63 6.21 -4.48
C SER A 64 6.08 4.77 -4.64
N MET A 65 6.84 4.45 -5.68
CA MET A 65 7.45 3.13 -5.86
C MET A 65 8.43 2.81 -4.74
N TYR A 66 9.34 3.74 -4.43
CA TYR A 66 10.35 3.57 -3.39
C TYR A 66 9.74 3.37 -1.99
N GLU A 67 8.72 4.16 -1.63
CA GLU A 67 8.02 3.98 -0.35
C GLU A 67 7.24 2.66 -0.30
N THR A 68 6.68 2.22 -1.44
CA THR A 68 5.99 0.92 -1.51
C THR A 68 6.96 -0.23 -1.34
N GLU A 69 8.15 -0.16 -1.94
CA GLU A 69 9.20 -1.17 -1.79
C GLU A 69 9.64 -1.28 -0.32
N ARG A 70 9.89 -0.14 0.35
CA ARG A 70 10.22 -0.12 1.78
C ARG A 70 9.11 -0.72 2.65
N LEU A 71 7.85 -0.44 2.32
CA LEU A 71 6.70 -1.01 3.01
C LEU A 71 6.64 -2.53 2.84
N VAL A 72 6.80 -3.04 1.61
CA VAL A 72 6.79 -4.49 1.34
C VAL A 72 7.93 -5.20 2.08
N GLN A 73 9.12 -4.59 2.13
CA GLN A 73 10.25 -5.14 2.88
C GLN A 73 9.96 -5.24 4.38
N GLU A 74 9.35 -4.20 4.98
CA GLU A 74 8.98 -4.21 6.40
C GLU A 74 7.88 -5.24 6.69
N LEU A 75 6.85 -5.33 5.85
CA LEU A 75 5.79 -6.34 6.01
C LEU A 75 6.35 -7.77 5.94
N THR A 76 7.23 -8.02 4.98
CA THR A 76 7.92 -9.31 4.83
C THR A 76 8.79 -9.63 6.05
N ALA A 77 9.50 -8.64 6.60
CA ALA A 77 10.30 -8.81 7.83
C ALA A 77 9.44 -9.16 9.06
N GLN A 78 8.19 -8.70 9.10
CA GLN A 78 7.22 -9.04 10.14
C GLN A 78 6.43 -10.33 9.84
N GLU A 79 6.74 -11.04 8.76
CA GLU A 79 6.03 -12.24 8.27
C GLU A 79 4.54 -11.97 7.98
N ILE A 80 4.20 -10.76 7.53
CA ILE A 80 2.85 -10.40 7.10
C ILE A 80 2.74 -10.68 5.60
N ASP A 81 1.68 -11.38 5.21
CA ASP A 81 1.41 -11.72 3.82
C ASP A 81 1.09 -10.46 2.98
N VAL A 82 1.75 -10.35 1.82
CA VAL A 82 1.52 -9.29 0.83
C VAL A 82 1.67 -9.89 -0.56
N HIS A 83 0.58 -9.95 -1.31
CA HIS A 83 0.57 -10.49 -2.67
C HIS A 83 -0.26 -9.66 -3.65
N ASN A 84 -0.76 -8.50 -3.24
CA ASN A 84 -1.54 -7.60 -4.09
C ASN A 84 -0.99 -6.18 -4.05
N ILE A 85 -0.85 -5.58 -5.23
CA ILE A 85 -0.50 -4.17 -5.39
C ILE A 85 -1.49 -3.51 -6.33
N ILE A 86 -2.01 -2.34 -5.96
CA ILE A 86 -2.88 -1.50 -6.77
C ILE A 86 -2.08 -0.28 -7.23
N ILE A 87 -1.95 -0.10 -8.54
CA ILE A 87 -1.39 1.09 -9.16
C ILE A 87 -2.55 2.00 -9.57
N ASN A 88 -2.70 3.11 -8.86
CA ASN A 88 -3.77 4.07 -9.10
C ASN A 88 -3.30 5.25 -9.99
N GLN A 89 -4.26 6.05 -10.45
CA GLN A 89 -4.01 7.30 -11.20
C GLN A 89 -3.23 7.09 -12.50
N LEU A 90 -3.42 5.94 -13.15
CA LEU A 90 -2.84 5.71 -14.47
C LEU A 90 -3.57 6.55 -15.53
N LEU A 91 -2.79 7.36 -16.24
CA LEU A 91 -3.30 8.10 -17.39
C LEU A 91 -3.39 7.17 -18.60
N PHE A 92 -4.61 7.09 -19.13
CA PHE A 92 -4.91 6.46 -20.40
C PHE A 92 -5.39 7.54 -21.36
N PRO A 93 -4.51 8.10 -22.21
CA PRO A 93 -4.93 9.12 -23.16
C PRO A 93 -5.98 8.54 -24.11
N LYS A 94 -7.15 9.20 -24.18
CA LYS A 94 -8.22 8.82 -25.10
C LYS A 94 -7.71 8.92 -26.55
N PRO A 95 -7.96 7.92 -27.41
CA PRO A 95 -7.53 7.94 -28.81
C PRO A 95 -8.15 9.14 -29.54
N ILE A 96 -7.43 9.68 -30.52
CA ILE A 96 -7.98 10.69 -31.43
C ILE A 96 -9.12 10.04 -32.23
N LEU A 97 -10.27 10.70 -32.25
CA LEU A 97 -11.43 10.27 -33.03
C LEU A 97 -11.46 11.04 -34.35
N ASP A 98 -11.93 10.38 -35.42
CA ASP A 98 -12.22 11.02 -36.70
C ASP A 98 -13.47 11.94 -36.61
N ALA A 99 -13.81 12.61 -37.70
CA ALA A 99 -14.97 13.50 -37.76
C ALA A 99 -16.31 12.76 -37.55
N GLU A 100 -16.29 11.43 -37.72
CA GLU A 100 -17.39 10.51 -37.59
C GLU A 100 -17.47 9.85 -36.19
N GLY A 101 -16.52 10.15 -35.30
CA GLY A 101 -16.46 9.65 -33.91
C GLY A 101 -15.82 8.27 -33.75
N ASN A 102 -15.19 7.71 -34.78
CA ASN A 102 -14.47 6.44 -34.70
C ASN A 102 -13.00 6.67 -34.30
N PRO A 103 -12.37 5.76 -33.54
CA PRO A 103 -10.94 5.84 -33.26
C PRO A 103 -10.13 5.77 -34.55
N ILE A 104 -9.27 6.76 -34.78
CA ILE A 104 -8.34 6.74 -35.93
C ILE A 104 -7.37 5.58 -35.70
N PRO A 105 -7.28 4.58 -36.61
CA PRO A 105 -6.36 3.47 -36.45
C PRO A 105 -4.91 3.94 -36.35
N GLU A 106 -4.16 3.31 -35.45
CA GLU A 106 -2.74 3.56 -35.20
C GLU A 106 -1.93 3.27 -36.49
N HIS A 107 -1.69 4.29 -37.33
CA HIS A 107 -0.85 4.17 -38.52
C HIS A 107 0.58 4.62 -38.20
N ILE A 108 1.45 3.61 -38.01
CA ILE A 108 2.90 3.43 -38.31
C ILE A 108 3.91 4.57 -38.04
N ASP A 109 3.55 5.85 -38.05
CA ASP A 109 4.48 6.97 -37.94
C ASP A 109 4.03 7.98 -36.85
N ASP A 110 4.39 7.73 -35.59
CA ASP A 110 4.51 8.71 -34.49
C ASP A 110 3.33 9.69 -34.23
N GLU A 111 2.09 9.39 -34.64
CA GLU A 111 0.96 10.26 -34.30
C GLU A 111 0.51 10.11 -32.83
N PRO A 112 0.34 11.21 -32.09
CA PRO A 112 0.07 11.15 -30.66
C PRO A 112 -1.36 10.67 -30.37
N ARG A 113 -1.51 9.67 -29.50
CA ARG A 113 -2.81 9.12 -29.04
C ARG A 113 -3.79 10.17 -28.50
N SER A 114 -3.30 11.33 -28.07
CA SER A 114 -4.10 12.47 -27.59
C SER A 114 -3.44 13.78 -28.02
N SER A 115 -4.23 14.83 -28.25
CA SER A 115 -3.70 16.18 -28.55
C SER A 115 -3.04 16.88 -27.36
N CYS A 116 -3.18 16.34 -26.13
CA CYS A 116 -2.65 16.93 -24.91
C CYS A 116 -1.16 16.59 -24.70
N ARG A 117 -0.25 17.52 -25.03
CA ARG A 117 1.20 17.36 -24.83
C ARG A 117 1.61 16.98 -23.40
N MET A 118 0.97 17.59 -22.39
CA MET A 118 1.27 17.31 -20.97
C MET A 118 0.82 15.91 -20.55
N CYS A 119 -0.33 15.45 -21.06
CA CYS A 119 -0.88 14.14 -20.79
C CYS A 119 0.03 13.05 -21.36
N LEU A 120 0.51 13.22 -22.59
CA LEU A 120 1.49 12.32 -23.22
C LEU A 120 2.83 12.29 -22.46
N ALA A 121 3.34 13.46 -22.06
CA ALA A 121 4.57 13.54 -21.28
C ALA A 121 4.43 12.80 -19.95
N ARG A 122 3.30 12.97 -19.25
CA ARG A 122 3.02 12.28 -17.99
C ARG A 122 2.83 10.77 -18.20
N GLU A 123 2.09 10.35 -19.22
CA GLU A 123 1.93 8.93 -19.57
C GLU A 123 3.28 8.25 -19.85
N ARG A 124 4.21 8.90 -20.56
CA ARG A 124 5.56 8.35 -20.81
C ARG A 124 6.32 8.09 -19.51
N ILE A 125 6.25 9.03 -18.57
CA ILE A 125 6.87 8.87 -17.24
C ILE A 125 6.22 7.71 -16.49
N GLN A 126 4.88 7.67 -16.45
CA GLN A 126 4.14 6.61 -15.79
C GLN A 126 4.42 5.24 -16.42
N THR A 127 4.53 5.15 -17.74
CA THR A 127 4.81 3.90 -18.47
C THR A 127 6.17 3.34 -18.09
N LYS A 128 7.19 4.19 -17.94
CA LYS A 128 8.51 3.78 -17.46
C LYS A 128 8.43 3.15 -16.06
N TYR A 129 7.78 3.82 -15.12
CA TYR A 129 7.69 3.33 -13.74
C TYR A 129 6.74 2.14 -13.59
N LEU A 130 5.65 2.09 -14.36
CA LEU A 130 4.78 0.93 -14.44
C LEU A 130 5.54 -0.31 -14.89
N GLY A 131 6.40 -0.20 -15.91
CA GLY A 131 7.26 -1.30 -16.34
C GLY A 131 8.16 -1.81 -15.22
N GLN A 132 8.80 -0.90 -14.47
CA GLN A 132 9.63 -1.27 -13.32
C GLN A 132 8.83 -1.94 -12.20
N ILE A 133 7.62 -1.46 -11.90
CA ILE A 133 6.76 -2.08 -10.87
C ILE A 133 6.36 -3.50 -11.31
N LEU A 134 5.97 -3.68 -12.58
CA LEU A 134 5.61 -5.00 -13.10
C LEU A 134 6.76 -6.00 -13.06
N GLU A 135 8.00 -5.54 -13.28
CA GLU A 135 9.20 -6.37 -13.18
C GLU A 135 9.55 -6.71 -11.73
N LEU A 136 9.49 -5.72 -10.82
CA LEU A 136 9.82 -5.90 -9.40
C LEU A 136 8.84 -6.82 -8.67
N TYR A 137 7.58 -6.85 -9.09
CA TYR A 137 6.49 -7.55 -8.41
C TYR A 137 5.83 -8.60 -9.31
N GLU A 138 6.62 -9.31 -10.12
CA GLU A 138 6.14 -10.34 -11.06
C GLU A 138 5.35 -11.47 -10.38
N ASP A 139 5.70 -11.81 -9.14
CA ASP A 139 5.04 -12.83 -8.33
C ASP A 139 3.80 -12.32 -7.58
N MET A 140 3.47 -11.03 -7.71
CA MET A 140 2.31 -10.41 -7.07
C MET A 140 1.20 -10.10 -8.08
N HIS A 141 -0.03 -10.03 -7.57
CA HIS A 141 -1.15 -9.55 -8.35
C HIS A 141 -1.14 -8.02 -8.42
N VAL A 142 -0.69 -7.49 -9.57
CA VAL A 142 -0.62 -6.06 -9.84
C VAL A 142 -1.87 -5.59 -10.60
N MET A 143 -2.72 -4.80 -9.93
CA MET A 143 -3.91 -4.19 -10.50
C MET A 143 -3.66 -2.77 -10.97
N GLN A 144 -4.17 -2.43 -12.15
CA GLN A 144 -4.00 -1.13 -12.78
C GLN A 144 -5.34 -0.39 -12.79
N LEU A 145 -5.41 0.78 -12.15
CA LEU A 145 -6.60 1.61 -12.06
C LEU A 145 -6.42 2.97 -12.77
N PRO A 146 -7.43 3.41 -13.54
CA PRO A 146 -7.37 4.67 -14.28
C PRO A 146 -7.45 5.88 -13.37
N LEU A 147 -6.83 6.97 -13.81
CA LEU A 147 -7.15 8.31 -13.33
C LEU A 147 -8.54 8.71 -13.83
N LEU A 148 -9.43 9.09 -12.92
CA LEU A 148 -10.75 9.63 -13.25
C LEU A 148 -10.71 11.16 -13.38
N GLU A 149 -11.61 11.71 -14.18
CA GLU A 149 -11.74 13.16 -14.42
C GLU A 149 -12.31 13.89 -13.20
N GLU A 150 -13.17 13.22 -12.43
CA GLU A 150 -13.79 13.74 -11.22
C GLU A 150 -13.30 12.97 -9.98
N GLU A 151 -13.34 13.65 -8.83
CA GLU A 151 -13.02 13.01 -7.56
C GLU A 151 -14.12 12.02 -7.16
N VAL A 152 -13.72 10.78 -6.87
CA VAL A 152 -14.64 9.71 -6.47
C VAL A 152 -15.27 10.04 -5.12
N ARG A 153 -16.53 10.51 -5.14
CA ARG A 153 -17.28 10.87 -3.93
C ARG A 153 -18.70 10.33 -3.96
N GLY A 154 -19.19 9.95 -2.78
CA GLY A 154 -20.52 9.38 -2.61
C GLY A 154 -20.59 7.91 -2.99
N PHE A 155 -21.67 7.26 -2.54
CA PHE A 155 -21.83 5.81 -2.65
C PHE A 155 -21.78 5.32 -4.09
N ASP A 156 -22.50 5.98 -5.01
CA ASP A 156 -22.62 5.51 -6.40
C ASP A 156 -21.30 5.58 -7.15
N GLN A 157 -20.50 6.63 -6.94
CA GLN A 157 -19.19 6.76 -7.58
C GLN A 157 -18.19 5.75 -7.03
N VAL A 158 -18.16 5.52 -5.71
CA VAL A 158 -17.31 4.48 -5.11
C VAL A 158 -17.68 3.10 -5.65
N ARG A 159 -18.98 2.82 -5.78
CA ARG A 159 -19.47 1.57 -6.37
C ARG A 159 -19.00 1.41 -7.82
N ASN A 160 -19.17 2.44 -8.65
CA ASN A 160 -18.71 2.42 -10.03
C ASN A 160 -17.19 2.26 -10.13
N PHE A 161 -16.42 2.93 -9.26
CA PHE A 161 -14.97 2.79 -9.21
C PHE A 161 -14.53 1.38 -8.79
N SER A 162 -15.25 0.75 -7.86
CA SER A 162 -14.94 -0.60 -7.38
C SER A 162 -15.04 -1.68 -8.46
N GLU A 163 -15.82 -1.46 -9.53
CA GLU A 163 -15.87 -2.38 -10.67
C GLU A 163 -14.51 -2.50 -11.37
N HIS A 164 -13.68 -1.45 -11.35
CA HIS A 164 -12.32 -1.50 -11.90
C HIS A 164 -11.36 -2.38 -11.08
N LEU A 165 -11.67 -2.66 -9.81
CA LEU A 165 -10.93 -3.64 -8.99
C LEU A 165 -11.31 -5.08 -9.34
N MET A 166 -12.51 -5.31 -9.88
CA MET A 166 -12.99 -6.64 -10.23
C MET A 166 -12.71 -6.99 -11.70
N LYS A 167 -12.75 -5.99 -12.58
CA LYS A 167 -12.53 -6.12 -14.01
C LYS A 167 -11.30 -5.31 -14.39
N PRO A 168 -10.17 -5.96 -14.72
CA PRO A 168 -8.94 -5.26 -15.04
C PRO A 168 -9.17 -4.23 -16.15
N PHE A 169 -8.78 -2.99 -15.90
CA PHE A 169 -8.79 -1.96 -16.93
C PHE A 169 -7.72 -2.32 -17.98
N ARG A 170 -8.15 -2.69 -19.19
CA ARG A 170 -7.24 -3.00 -20.30
C ARG A 170 -7.06 -1.75 -21.16
N ARG A 171 -5.82 -1.43 -21.49
CA ARG A 171 -5.46 -0.46 -22.55
C ARG A 171 -6.00 -0.91 -23.89
#